data_AF-A0A4Y9MRH8-F1
#
_entry.id   AF-A0A4Y9MRH8-F1
#
_cell.length_a   1.000
_cell.length_b   1.000
_cell.length_c   1.000
_cell.angle_alpha   90.00
_cell.angle_beta   90.00
_cell.angle_gamma   90.00
#
_symmetry.space_group_name_H-M   'P 1'
#
loop_
_entity.id
_entity.type
_entity.pdbx_description
1 polymer ?
#
loop_
_entity_poly.entity_id
_entity_poly.type
_entity_poly.pdbx_seq_one_letter_code
_entity_poly.pdbx_strand_id
1 'polypeptide(L)'
;MTLTLPRRQAPATGRDVPSNRARGAALTRVPARPHRFAFAALLAATAVLYLWNLSASGWANAFYSAAVQAGSQNWTAMLFGSSDAANAITVDKTPAAMWVMDLSVRMFGLSSWSILVPQALMGVAAVAVLYAAVRRVSGPGAALLAGAVLAATPVAALMFRFNNPDALLVLLLVFAGYCVQRACEKDGSRWWLVGAGVAVGFGFLAKMLQALLVLPGFAAAYLLTGRRPVGRRLADLLGAAAAMVAAGGWYLVLAELWPADARPYIGGSQHDSIIELALGYNGVGRLTGAETGGLGNLNHDVGIGRLLGSGMGLDIAWLLPAALVCLGAGLLLTRRAPRTDVTRAALISWGGWLLVTALVFSFANGIVHSYYTVALAPAIGAVVGIGADLLWHSRSRPRCAVALAGIVLTTAILAAVLLARNVNWLPWLRAAVAVGGVGTAVLLVVAGRLGDGVARVVAALAVVVCLAAPAAYSVATAATPHRGAIPSVGFARGPGGGFAGPGGLLDAPDPGPAVVAALSADAARYRWAAAVVGSNNAAGYQLATGAPVMALGGFNGTDPSPTLEQFQRYVADDDVHYFIAGTLGRLGDDARTGSRAAADITEWVESHYPAVDFGDVTIYDLTAGDS
;
A
#
# COMPACT_ATOMS: atom_id res chain seq x y z
N MET A 1 6.42 81.60 -48.96
CA MET A 1 7.05 80.50 -49.72
C MET A 1 7.24 79.34 -48.76
N THR A 2 7.02 78.10 -49.24
CA THR A 2 7.17 76.79 -48.54
C THR A 2 6.04 76.43 -47.53
N LEU A 3 4.92 75.86 -48.00
CA LEU A 3 4.61 74.42 -48.26
C LEU A 3 4.27 73.58 -47.01
N THR A 4 2.97 73.28 -46.94
CA THR A 4 2.21 72.15 -46.36
C THR A 4 2.96 70.88 -45.93
N LEU A 5 2.54 70.28 -44.80
CA LEU A 5 1.70 69.06 -44.77
C LEU A 5 1.30 68.69 -43.31
N PRO A 6 0.06 68.22 -43.07
CA PRO A 6 -0.43 67.83 -41.75
C PRO A 6 0.02 66.41 -41.36
N ARG A 7 0.43 66.21 -40.10
CA ARG A 7 0.79 64.90 -39.52
C ARG A 7 -0.45 63.99 -39.45
N ARG A 8 -0.40 62.88 -40.19
CA ARG A 8 -1.33 61.75 -40.12
C ARG A 8 -1.40 61.19 -38.69
N GLN A 9 -2.63 61.04 -38.18
CA GLN A 9 -2.95 60.12 -37.07
C GLN A 9 -2.77 58.68 -37.56
N ALA A 10 -1.98 57.89 -36.83
CA ALA A 10 -1.86 56.45 -37.03
C ALA A 10 -2.89 55.72 -36.14
N PRO A 11 -3.55 54.67 -36.64
CA PRO A 11 -4.61 53.96 -35.91
C PRO A 11 -4.04 53.09 -34.78
N ALA A 12 -4.73 53.09 -33.65
CA ALA A 12 -4.48 52.22 -32.51
C ALA A 12 -4.70 50.74 -32.86
N THR A 13 -3.62 49.97 -32.94
CA THR A 13 -3.67 48.50 -33.05
C THR A 13 -2.60 47.84 -32.18
N GLY A 14 -2.62 48.13 -30.88
CA GLY A 14 -1.95 47.33 -29.86
C GLY A 14 -2.97 46.39 -29.20
N ARG A 15 -3.10 45.15 -29.69
CA ARG A 15 -3.72 44.08 -28.90
C ARG A 15 -2.76 43.76 -27.76
N ASP A 16 -2.99 44.36 -26.60
CA ASP A 16 -2.37 43.95 -25.34
C ASP A 16 -2.74 42.50 -25.07
N VAL A 17 -1.81 41.60 -25.34
CA VAL A 17 -1.83 40.24 -24.78
C VAL A 17 -1.58 40.40 -23.28
N PRO A 18 -2.52 40.04 -22.40
CA PRO A 18 -2.33 40.26 -20.97
C PRO A 18 -1.12 39.47 -20.50
N SER A 19 -0.08 40.19 -20.08
CA SER A 19 1.11 39.59 -19.49
C SER A 19 0.71 38.79 -18.24
N ASN A 20 1.36 37.64 -18.08
CA ASN A 20 1.13 36.64 -17.02
C ASN A 20 1.36 37.17 -15.58
N ARG A 21 1.64 38.48 -15.40
CA ARG A 21 1.88 39.15 -14.12
C ARG A 21 0.59 39.47 -13.35
N ALA A 22 -0.57 39.52 -13.99
CA ALA A 22 -1.85 39.79 -13.31
C ALA A 22 -2.49 38.56 -12.62
N ARG A 23 -1.90 37.37 -12.74
CA ARG A 23 -2.42 36.13 -12.11
C ARG A 23 -2.02 35.95 -10.64
N GLY A 24 -1.13 36.79 -10.10
CA GLY A 24 -0.69 36.72 -8.71
C GLY A 24 -1.55 37.48 -7.70
N ALA A 25 -2.40 38.41 -8.14
CA ALA A 25 -3.09 39.35 -7.25
C ALA A 25 -4.62 39.36 -7.35
N ALA A 26 -5.21 38.55 -8.23
CA ALA A 26 -6.66 38.42 -8.37
C ALA A 26 -7.12 36.96 -8.21
N LEU A 27 -6.71 36.33 -7.11
CA LEU A 27 -7.55 35.30 -6.51
C LEU A 27 -8.74 36.04 -5.93
N THR A 28 -9.83 36.13 -6.68
CA THR A 28 -11.14 36.46 -6.12
C THR A 28 -11.30 35.60 -4.86
N ARG A 29 -11.50 36.24 -3.70
CA ARG A 29 -11.79 35.58 -2.43
C ARG A 29 -13.12 34.85 -2.58
N VAL A 30 -13.11 33.66 -3.18
CA VAL A 30 -14.16 32.68 -2.98
C VAL A 30 -14.22 32.46 -1.46
N PRO A 31 -15.39 32.57 -0.81
CA PRO A 31 -15.47 32.42 0.63
C PRO A 31 -14.81 31.11 1.04
N ALA A 32 -13.86 31.17 1.97
CA ALA A 32 -13.05 30.02 2.38
C ALA A 32 -13.87 28.93 3.10
N ARG A 33 -15.10 29.26 3.53
CA ARG A 33 -15.99 28.40 4.32
C ARG A 33 -16.46 27.14 3.58
N PRO A 34 -17.09 27.19 2.39
CA PRO A 34 -17.56 26.00 1.66
C PRO A 34 -16.48 24.94 1.40
N HIS A 35 -15.25 25.36 1.08
CA HIS A 35 -14.17 24.39 0.82
C HIS A 35 -13.65 23.69 2.08
N ARG A 36 -13.70 24.35 3.25
CA ARG A 36 -13.38 23.72 4.53
C ARG A 36 -14.42 22.68 4.90
N PHE A 37 -15.70 22.97 4.69
CA PHE A 37 -16.77 21.99 4.90
C PHE A 37 -16.65 20.80 3.94
N ALA A 38 -16.39 21.03 2.66
CA ALA A 38 -16.19 19.94 1.71
C ALA A 38 -14.98 19.06 2.04
N PHE A 39 -13.88 19.66 2.50
CA PHE A 39 -12.71 18.90 2.97
C PHE A 39 -13.02 18.09 4.24
N ALA A 40 -13.69 18.69 5.22
CA ALA A 40 -14.13 17.99 6.42
C ALA A 40 -15.10 16.84 6.08
N ALA A 41 -16.03 17.05 5.14
CA ALA A 41 -16.94 16.03 4.66
C ALA A 41 -16.20 14.88 3.96
N LEU A 42 -15.19 15.18 3.15
CA LEU A 42 -14.34 14.16 2.52
C LEU A 42 -13.62 13.31 3.58
N LEU A 43 -13.00 13.95 4.59
CA LEU A 43 -12.31 13.22 5.65
C LEU A 43 -13.28 12.42 6.52
N ALA A 44 -14.45 12.99 6.85
CA ALA A 44 -15.48 12.29 7.62
C ALA A 44 -16.03 11.08 6.86
N ALA A 45 -16.32 11.22 5.55
CA ALA A 45 -16.77 10.11 4.72
C ALA A 45 -15.69 9.03 4.59
N THR A 46 -14.42 9.43 4.44
CA THR A 46 -13.28 8.49 4.43
C THR A 46 -13.16 7.76 5.76
N ALA A 47 -13.26 8.49 6.88
CA ALA A 47 -13.21 7.91 8.23
C ALA A 47 -14.35 6.93 8.47
N VAL A 48 -15.58 7.27 8.07
CA VAL A 48 -16.72 6.35 8.12
C VAL A 48 -16.43 5.10 7.29
N LEU A 49 -15.99 5.24 6.04
CA LEU A 49 -15.67 4.11 5.17
C LEU A 49 -14.57 3.21 5.76
N TYR A 50 -13.55 3.78 6.39
CA TYR A 50 -12.40 3.00 6.90
C TYR A 50 -12.57 2.51 8.34
N LEU A 51 -13.43 3.12 9.16
CA LEU A 51 -13.64 2.70 10.56
C LEU A 51 -14.92 1.86 10.76
N TRP A 52 -15.85 1.85 9.80
CA TRP A 52 -17.10 1.10 9.91
C TRP A 52 -16.84 -0.40 10.12
N ASN A 53 -17.28 -1.00 11.22
CA ASN A 53 -17.27 -2.47 11.45
C ASN A 53 -15.90 -3.13 11.22
N LEU A 54 -14.80 -2.47 11.63
CA LEU A 54 -13.44 -3.02 11.50
C LEU A 54 -13.28 -4.40 12.16
N SER A 55 -13.91 -4.61 13.31
CA SER A 55 -13.82 -5.85 14.10
C SER A 55 -14.36 -7.09 13.39
N ALA A 56 -15.20 -6.94 12.35
CA ALA A 56 -15.73 -8.10 11.63
C ALA A 56 -14.63 -8.92 10.95
N SER A 57 -13.52 -8.28 10.56
CA SER A 57 -12.34 -8.95 10.02
C SER A 57 -11.56 -9.77 11.07
N GLY A 58 -11.94 -9.75 12.35
CA GLY A 58 -11.23 -10.48 13.40
C GLY A 58 -9.76 -10.04 13.48
N TRP A 59 -8.82 -10.98 13.36
CA TRP A 59 -7.39 -10.68 13.34
C TRP A 59 -6.87 -10.15 12.00
N ALA A 60 -7.74 -9.98 10.99
CA ALA A 60 -7.37 -9.62 9.63
C ALA A 60 -6.27 -10.56 9.09
N ASN A 61 -5.02 -10.09 9.04
CA ASN A 61 -3.86 -10.94 8.88
C ASN A 61 -3.35 -11.43 10.24
N ALA A 62 -3.63 -12.69 10.58
CA ALA A 62 -3.22 -13.29 11.85
C ALA A 62 -1.70 -13.30 12.03
N PHE A 63 -0.93 -13.51 10.96
CA PHE A 63 0.54 -13.47 10.96
C PHE A 63 1.09 -12.16 11.57
N TYR A 64 0.60 -11.00 11.13
CA TYR A 64 1.00 -9.72 11.71
C TYR A 64 0.34 -9.46 13.08
N SER A 65 -0.89 -9.92 13.32
CA SER A 65 -1.55 -9.76 14.62
C SER A 65 -0.83 -10.52 15.75
N ALA A 66 -0.32 -11.72 15.47
CA ALA A 66 0.47 -12.50 16.42
C ALA A 66 1.81 -11.82 16.75
N ALA A 67 2.49 -11.29 15.72
CA ALA A 67 3.70 -10.50 15.94
C ALA A 67 3.45 -9.25 16.78
N VAL A 68 2.30 -8.60 16.59
CA VAL A 68 1.91 -7.44 17.40
C VAL A 68 1.56 -7.82 18.85
N GLN A 69 0.91 -8.97 19.04
CA GLN A 69 0.70 -9.52 20.39
C GLN A 69 2.05 -9.76 21.08
N ALA A 70 3.00 -10.39 20.39
CA ALA A 70 4.35 -10.61 20.89
C ALA A 70 5.06 -9.30 21.24
N GLY A 71 5.04 -8.32 20.33
CA GLY A 71 5.61 -6.99 20.54
C GLY A 71 4.96 -6.21 21.68
N SER A 72 3.68 -6.47 21.99
CA SER A 72 3.03 -5.89 23.16
C SER A 72 3.50 -6.46 24.49
N GLN A 73 3.92 -7.73 24.50
CA GLN A 73 4.37 -8.47 25.69
C GLN A 73 5.87 -8.34 25.93
N ASN A 74 6.68 -8.22 24.87
CA ASN A 74 8.14 -8.23 24.96
C ASN A 74 8.76 -7.11 24.11
N TRP A 75 9.74 -6.38 24.67
CA TRP A 75 10.39 -5.26 23.97
C TRP A 75 11.35 -5.69 22.85
N THR A 76 12.01 -6.83 23.00
CA THR A 76 12.83 -7.42 21.93
C THR A 76 11.93 -7.87 20.78
N ALA A 77 10.80 -8.49 21.09
CA ALA A 77 9.81 -8.86 20.08
C ALA A 77 9.28 -7.65 19.31
N MET A 78 9.01 -6.55 20.02
CA MET A 78 8.63 -5.28 19.42
C MET A 78 9.73 -4.73 18.51
N LEU A 79 10.97 -4.68 19.01
CA LEU A 79 12.10 -4.10 18.27
C LEU A 79 12.32 -4.84 16.94
N PHE A 80 12.25 -6.17 16.94
CA PHE A 80 12.56 -7.01 15.78
C PHE A 80 11.35 -7.39 14.93
N GLY A 81 10.13 -7.27 15.45
CA GLY A 81 8.94 -7.83 14.80
C GLY A 81 8.89 -9.35 14.88
N SER A 82 9.18 -9.91 16.06
CA SER A 82 9.14 -11.35 16.33
C SER A 82 7.72 -11.91 16.15
N SER A 83 7.62 -13.13 15.62
CA SER A 83 6.36 -13.85 15.46
C SER A 83 5.74 -14.22 16.81
N ASP A 84 6.57 -14.46 17.84
CA ASP A 84 6.21 -14.86 19.19
C ASP A 84 6.99 -14.08 20.26
N ALA A 85 6.48 -14.06 21.51
CA ALA A 85 7.08 -13.29 22.59
C ALA A 85 8.38 -13.89 23.15
N ALA A 86 8.67 -15.17 22.87
CA ALA A 86 9.90 -15.86 23.24
C ALA A 86 11.00 -15.76 22.16
N ASN A 87 10.72 -14.98 21.09
CA ASN A 87 11.66 -14.53 20.06
C ASN A 87 12.30 -15.67 19.26
N ALA A 88 11.51 -16.61 18.72
CA ALA A 88 12.06 -17.64 17.84
C ALA A 88 12.48 -17.07 16.47
N ILE A 89 11.56 -16.39 15.78
CA ILE A 89 11.76 -15.90 14.41
C ILE A 89 10.94 -14.64 14.11
N THR A 90 11.48 -13.69 13.35
CA THR A 90 10.76 -12.48 12.90
C THR A 90 9.73 -12.79 11.82
N VAL A 91 8.80 -11.86 11.61
CA VAL A 91 8.04 -11.83 10.35
C VAL A 91 8.96 -11.53 9.16
N ASP A 92 8.47 -11.74 7.94
CA ASP A 92 9.21 -11.54 6.69
C ASP A 92 9.28 -10.04 6.26
N LYS A 93 9.32 -9.11 7.23
CA LYS A 93 9.32 -7.66 7.04
C LYS A 93 10.19 -6.95 8.06
N THR A 94 10.66 -5.75 7.69
CA THR A 94 11.14 -4.76 8.66
C THR A 94 9.98 -4.26 9.56
N PRO A 95 10.26 -3.87 10.82
CA PRO A 95 9.22 -3.84 11.85
C PRO A 95 8.46 -2.52 12.02
N ALA A 96 8.76 -1.46 11.25
CA ALA A 96 8.19 -0.14 11.55
C ALA A 96 6.66 -0.08 11.45
N ALA A 97 6.05 -0.89 10.57
CA ALA A 97 4.60 -1.00 10.49
C ALA A 97 3.99 -1.62 11.75
N MET A 98 4.69 -2.59 12.37
CA MET A 98 4.24 -3.25 13.59
C MET A 98 4.41 -2.33 14.79
N TRP A 99 5.49 -1.55 14.90
CA TRP A 99 5.70 -0.63 16.02
C TRP A 99 4.51 0.29 16.30
N VAL A 100 3.82 0.75 15.25
CA VAL A 100 2.61 1.57 15.39
C VAL A 100 1.46 0.78 16.02
N MET A 101 1.28 -0.48 15.62
CA MET A 101 0.28 -1.38 16.18
C MET A 101 0.66 -1.85 17.59
N ASP A 102 1.93 -2.17 17.85
CA ASP A 102 2.45 -2.57 19.15
C ASP A 102 2.19 -1.51 20.22
N LEU A 103 2.48 -0.24 19.90
CA LEU A 103 2.19 0.88 20.78
C LEU A 103 0.68 1.02 21.03
N SER A 104 -0.15 0.84 20.00
CA SER A 104 -1.60 0.87 20.13
C SER A 104 -2.12 -0.25 21.04
N VAL A 105 -1.64 -1.48 20.86
CA VAL A 105 -2.00 -2.63 21.71
C VAL A 105 -1.51 -2.45 23.13
N ARG A 106 -0.30 -1.92 23.35
CA ARG A 106 0.22 -1.60 24.69
C ARG A 106 -0.63 -0.55 25.40
N MET A 107 -1.19 0.41 24.66
CA MET A 107 -2.04 1.47 25.21
C MET A 107 -3.49 1.03 25.48
N PHE A 108 -4.05 0.18 24.63
CA PHE A 108 -5.49 -0.12 24.61
C PHE A 108 -5.85 -1.60 24.85
N GLY A 109 -4.86 -2.47 25.03
CA GLY A 109 -5.03 -3.91 25.12
C GLY A 109 -5.20 -4.60 23.77
N LEU A 110 -4.88 -5.89 23.71
CA LEU A 110 -4.97 -6.68 22.47
C LEU A 110 -6.43 -6.84 22.03
N SER A 111 -6.72 -6.31 20.84
CA SER A 111 -8.02 -6.45 20.18
C SER A 111 -7.91 -6.13 18.70
N SER A 112 -8.83 -6.64 17.88
CA SER A 112 -8.95 -6.24 16.47
C SER A 112 -8.99 -4.73 16.27
N TRP A 113 -9.66 -4.00 17.17
CA TRP A 113 -9.76 -2.54 17.10
C TRP A 113 -8.40 -1.85 17.31
N SER A 114 -7.67 -2.23 18.37
CA SER A 114 -6.35 -1.67 18.67
C SER A 114 -5.34 -1.89 17.53
N ILE A 115 -5.49 -2.97 16.75
CA ILE A 115 -4.63 -3.29 15.60
C ILE A 115 -5.07 -2.52 14.34
N LEU A 116 -6.37 -2.45 14.05
CA LEU A 116 -6.88 -1.95 12.76
C LEU A 116 -7.16 -0.44 12.72
N VAL A 117 -7.49 0.19 13.85
CA VAL A 117 -7.73 1.64 13.88
C VAL A 117 -6.53 2.47 13.42
N PRO A 118 -5.28 2.18 13.84
CA PRO A 118 -4.13 2.91 13.34
C PRO A 118 -4.03 2.89 11.81
N GLN A 119 -4.37 1.76 11.17
CA GLN A 119 -4.36 1.60 9.71
C GLN A 119 -5.38 2.53 9.04
N ALA A 120 -6.60 2.56 9.58
CA ALA A 120 -7.68 3.41 9.07
C ALA A 120 -7.35 4.91 9.22
N LEU A 121 -6.78 5.29 10.37
CA LEU A 121 -6.34 6.67 10.62
C LEU A 121 -5.20 7.08 9.69
N MET A 122 -4.26 6.19 9.39
CA MET A 122 -3.21 6.44 8.39
C MET A 122 -3.80 6.63 7.00
N GLY A 123 -4.87 5.92 6.64
CA GLY A 123 -5.63 6.15 5.40
C GLY A 123 -6.29 7.53 5.33
N VAL A 124 -6.98 7.94 6.39
CA VAL A 124 -7.57 9.30 6.49
C VAL A 124 -6.49 10.38 6.40
N ALA A 125 -5.36 10.17 7.07
CA ALA A 125 -4.21 11.07 7.00
C ALA A 125 -3.61 11.11 5.59
N ALA A 126 -3.51 9.99 4.88
CA ALA A 126 -3.03 9.95 3.50
C ALA A 126 -3.94 10.77 2.56
N VAL A 127 -5.26 10.67 2.72
CA VAL A 127 -6.23 11.53 1.99
C VAL A 127 -6.02 13.01 2.33
N ALA A 128 -5.81 13.34 3.61
CA ALA A 128 -5.57 14.72 4.04
C ALA A 128 -4.27 15.31 3.45
N VAL A 129 -3.18 14.54 3.45
CA VAL A 129 -1.89 14.98 2.89
C VAL A 129 -1.95 15.07 1.37
N LEU A 130 -2.61 14.12 0.69
CA LEU A 130 -2.83 14.18 -0.76
C LEU A 130 -3.67 15.40 -1.15
N TYR A 131 -4.74 15.68 -0.41
CA TYR A 131 -5.52 16.91 -0.57
C TYR A 131 -4.63 18.14 -0.40
N ALA A 132 -3.82 18.19 0.66
CA ALA A 132 -2.92 19.31 0.91
C ALA A 132 -1.89 19.50 -0.22
N ALA A 133 -1.34 18.41 -0.77
CA ALA A 133 -0.41 18.41 -1.89
C ALA A 133 -1.06 19.00 -3.16
N VAL A 134 -2.19 18.45 -3.58
CA VAL A 134 -2.88 18.86 -4.82
C VAL A 134 -3.46 20.27 -4.70
N ARG A 135 -3.98 20.65 -3.52
CA ARG A 135 -4.54 21.98 -3.29
C ARG A 135 -3.53 23.10 -3.56
N ARG A 136 -2.25 22.86 -3.32
CA ARG A 136 -1.19 23.86 -3.50
C ARG A 136 -0.91 24.18 -4.97
N VAL A 137 -1.19 23.25 -5.88
CA VAL A 137 -0.85 23.40 -7.31
C VAL A 137 -2.08 23.55 -8.22
N SER A 138 -3.25 23.07 -7.79
CA SER A 138 -4.48 23.06 -8.60
C SER A 138 -5.74 23.48 -7.83
N GLY A 139 -5.59 24.00 -6.60
CA GLY A 139 -6.71 24.52 -5.83
C GLY A 139 -7.62 23.45 -5.18
N PRO A 140 -8.66 23.89 -4.45
CA PRO A 140 -9.44 23.01 -3.58
C PRO A 140 -10.32 22.00 -4.34
N GLY A 141 -10.83 22.33 -5.52
CA GLY A 141 -11.67 21.41 -6.31
C GLY A 141 -10.89 20.18 -6.79
N ALA A 142 -9.72 20.41 -7.40
CA ALA A 142 -8.79 19.37 -7.80
C ALA A 142 -8.35 18.49 -6.62
N ALA A 143 -8.13 19.12 -5.46
CA ALA A 143 -7.73 18.43 -4.24
C ALA A 143 -8.84 17.53 -3.67
N LEU A 144 -10.10 17.99 -3.69
CA LEU A 144 -11.26 17.16 -3.32
C LEU A 144 -11.37 15.96 -4.25
N LEU A 145 -11.20 16.16 -5.56
CA LEU A 145 -11.20 15.06 -6.53
C LEU A 145 -10.07 14.05 -6.26
N ALA A 146 -8.84 14.53 -6.04
CA ALA A 146 -7.71 13.65 -5.77
C ALA A 146 -7.91 12.82 -4.49
N GLY A 147 -8.39 13.45 -3.42
CA GLY A 147 -8.70 12.76 -2.17
C GLY A 147 -9.87 11.78 -2.31
N ALA A 148 -10.92 12.14 -3.06
CA ALA A 148 -12.05 11.25 -3.35
C ALA A 148 -11.62 10.04 -4.18
N VAL A 149 -10.72 10.21 -5.15
CA VAL A 149 -10.15 9.10 -5.93
C VAL A 149 -9.40 8.12 -5.01
N LEU A 150 -8.52 8.63 -4.14
CA LEU A 150 -7.82 7.76 -3.18
C LEU A 150 -8.80 7.06 -2.24
N ALA A 151 -9.74 7.80 -1.66
CA ALA A 151 -10.71 7.26 -0.70
C ALA A 151 -11.61 6.16 -1.32
N ALA A 152 -12.05 6.38 -2.56
CA ALA A 152 -12.97 5.49 -3.30
C ALA A 152 -12.26 4.43 -4.15
N THR A 153 -10.93 4.29 -4.05
CA THR A 153 -10.21 3.20 -4.71
C THR A 153 -10.38 1.90 -3.90
N PRO A 154 -10.88 0.80 -4.48
CA PRO A 154 -11.20 -0.42 -3.72
C PRO A 154 -10.03 -0.98 -2.92
N VAL A 155 -8.83 -1.03 -3.51
CA VAL A 155 -7.64 -1.54 -2.81
C VAL A 155 -7.18 -0.64 -1.67
N ALA A 156 -7.43 0.68 -1.77
CA ALA A 156 -7.18 1.60 -0.67
C ALA A 156 -8.17 1.37 0.48
N ALA A 157 -9.45 1.19 0.17
CA ALA A 157 -10.45 0.83 1.18
C ALA A 157 -10.13 -0.49 1.88
N LEU A 158 -9.63 -1.48 1.14
CA LEU A 158 -9.17 -2.74 1.73
C LEU A 158 -7.94 -2.53 2.64
N MET A 159 -6.87 -1.94 2.11
CA MET A 159 -5.57 -1.89 2.80
C MET A 159 -5.52 -0.92 3.97
N PHE A 160 -6.33 0.14 3.97
CA PHE A 160 -6.47 0.98 5.16
C PHE A 160 -7.39 0.36 6.23
N ARG A 161 -8.00 -0.80 5.95
CA ARG A 161 -8.80 -1.59 6.90
C ARG A 161 -8.12 -2.93 7.26
N PHE A 162 -6.85 -3.08 6.90
CA PHE A 162 -6.09 -4.32 7.05
C PHE A 162 -4.74 -4.03 7.70
N ASN A 163 -4.19 -4.98 8.44
CA ASN A 163 -2.97 -4.84 9.25
C ASN A 163 -1.68 -5.24 8.52
N ASN A 164 -1.69 -5.19 7.19
CA ASN A 164 -0.48 -5.31 6.39
C ASN A 164 0.35 -4.02 6.47
N PRO A 165 1.65 -4.03 6.11
CA PRO A 165 2.52 -2.85 6.20
C PRO A 165 2.15 -1.67 5.27
N ASP A 166 1.18 -1.87 4.38
CA ASP A 166 0.84 -0.96 3.30
C ASP A 166 0.31 0.41 3.76
N ALA A 167 -0.44 0.50 4.85
CA ALA A 167 -1.03 1.78 5.27
C ALA A 167 0.04 2.79 5.71
N LEU A 168 1.01 2.35 6.54
CA LEU A 168 2.14 3.19 6.96
C LEU A 168 3.01 3.57 5.76
N LEU A 169 3.31 2.60 4.88
CA LEU A 169 4.04 2.86 3.64
C LEU A 169 3.38 3.97 2.83
N VAL A 170 2.08 3.83 2.51
CA VAL A 170 1.37 4.78 1.65
C VAL A 170 1.34 6.17 2.28
N LEU A 171 1.05 6.28 3.58
CA LEU A 171 1.08 7.57 4.28
C LEU A 171 2.44 8.27 4.15
N LEU A 172 3.53 7.54 4.41
CA LEU A 172 4.89 8.07 4.34
C LEU A 172 5.28 8.49 2.91
N LEU A 173 4.90 7.71 1.89
CA LEU A 173 5.19 8.05 0.49
C LEU A 173 4.39 9.27 0.01
N VAL A 174 3.12 9.41 0.43
CA VAL A 174 2.30 10.60 0.14
C VAL A 174 2.89 11.84 0.82
N PHE A 175 3.34 11.71 2.07
CA PHE A 175 4.04 12.77 2.78
C PHE A 175 5.37 13.14 2.13
N ALA A 176 6.14 12.16 1.65
CA ALA A 176 7.35 12.42 0.87
C ALA A 176 7.06 13.18 -0.43
N GLY A 177 5.99 12.78 -1.15
CA GLY A 177 5.53 13.50 -2.35
C GLY A 177 5.13 14.96 -2.05
N TYR A 178 4.43 15.19 -0.94
CA TYR A 178 4.13 16.55 -0.44
C TYR A 178 5.42 17.34 -0.19
N CYS A 179 6.40 16.74 0.48
CA CYS A 179 7.67 17.38 0.78
C CYS A 179 8.47 17.74 -0.49
N VAL A 180 8.53 16.85 -1.48
CA VAL A 180 9.17 17.12 -2.78
C VAL A 180 8.51 18.29 -3.50
N GLN A 181 7.16 18.37 -3.49
CA GLN A 181 6.46 19.53 -4.03
C GLN A 181 6.83 20.82 -3.30
N ARG A 182 6.86 20.81 -1.96
CA ARG A 182 7.27 21.96 -1.16
C ARG A 182 8.70 22.42 -1.49
N ALA A 183 9.61 21.48 -1.75
CA ALA A 183 10.99 21.79 -2.13
C ALA A 183 11.10 22.46 -3.52
N CYS A 184 10.14 22.23 -4.42
CA CYS A 184 10.09 22.84 -5.75
C CYS A 184 9.49 24.25 -5.75
N GLU A 185 8.85 24.69 -4.67
CA GLU A 185 8.24 26.02 -4.56
C GLU A 185 9.27 27.16 -4.47
N LYS A 186 8.84 28.39 -4.75
CA LYS A 186 9.71 29.59 -4.72
C LYS A 186 10.39 29.80 -3.37
N ASP A 187 9.60 29.69 -2.31
CA ASP A 187 10.04 29.92 -0.93
C ASP A 187 10.26 28.57 -0.20
N GLY A 188 10.46 27.51 -0.98
CA GLY A 188 10.69 26.15 -0.49
C GLY A 188 12.07 26.00 0.16
N SER A 189 12.09 25.55 1.42
CA SER A 189 13.33 25.16 2.10
C SER A 189 13.87 23.83 1.59
N ARG A 190 15.20 23.66 1.57
CA ARG A 190 15.83 22.36 1.28
C ARG A 190 15.50 21.28 2.30
N TRP A 191 15.14 21.67 3.53
CA TRP A 191 14.79 20.74 4.60
C TRP A 191 13.56 19.88 4.26
N TRP A 192 12.73 20.33 3.32
CA TRP A 192 11.66 19.47 2.79
C TRP A 192 12.22 18.24 2.07
N LEU A 193 13.34 18.33 1.37
CA LEU A 193 13.95 17.14 0.75
C LEU A 193 14.54 16.19 1.79
N VAL A 194 15.08 16.72 2.90
CA VAL A 194 15.49 15.88 4.04
C VAL A 194 14.26 15.17 4.63
N GLY A 195 13.15 15.90 4.82
CA GLY A 195 11.88 15.30 5.27
C GLY A 195 11.35 14.22 4.31
N ALA A 196 11.48 14.41 2.99
CA ALA A 196 11.15 13.39 2.00
C ALA A 196 12.05 12.16 2.12
N GLY A 197 13.37 12.37 2.30
CA GLY A 197 14.34 11.30 2.54
C GLY A 197 13.99 10.49 3.79
N VAL A 198 13.76 11.15 4.92
CA VAL A 198 13.36 10.51 6.18
C VAL A 198 12.07 9.70 6.00
N ALA A 199 11.06 10.27 5.35
CA ALA A 199 9.79 9.58 5.12
C ALA A 199 9.95 8.32 4.24
N VAL A 200 10.75 8.38 3.17
CA VAL A 200 11.05 7.19 2.35
C VAL A 200 11.89 6.18 3.13
N GLY A 201 12.82 6.62 3.98
CA GLY A 201 13.64 5.75 4.84
C GLY A 201 12.80 4.96 5.84
N PHE A 202 11.83 5.61 6.51
CA PHE A 202 10.85 4.89 7.33
C PHE A 202 9.87 4.06 6.48
N GLY A 203 9.56 4.49 5.25
CA GLY A 203 8.82 3.67 4.29
C GLY A 203 9.55 2.38 3.95
N PHE A 204 10.87 2.41 3.86
CA PHE A 204 11.72 1.23 3.70
C PHE A 204 11.68 0.34 4.95
N LEU A 205 11.56 0.91 6.15
CA LEU A 205 11.34 0.12 7.38
C LEU A 205 9.92 -0.42 7.53
N ALA A 206 8.96 0.06 6.73
CA ALA A 206 7.62 -0.51 6.65
C ALA A 206 7.56 -1.62 5.59
N LYS A 207 8.11 -1.38 4.39
CA LYS A 207 7.96 -2.30 3.24
C LYS A 207 9.14 -2.31 2.26
N MET A 208 10.35 -2.12 2.77
CA MET A 208 11.63 -2.35 2.07
C MET A 208 11.71 -1.68 0.68
N LEU A 209 12.18 -2.38 -0.36
CA LEU A 209 12.43 -1.77 -1.68
C LEU A 209 11.18 -1.22 -2.36
N GLN A 210 9.98 -1.65 -1.97
CA GLN A 210 8.74 -1.08 -2.52
C GLN A 210 8.66 0.43 -2.26
N ALA A 211 9.22 0.92 -1.14
CA ALA A 211 9.27 2.34 -0.82
C ALA A 211 10.12 3.15 -1.80
N LEU A 212 11.10 2.52 -2.46
CA LEU A 212 12.05 3.20 -3.33
C LEU A 212 11.50 3.46 -4.74
N LEU A 213 10.36 2.85 -5.10
CA LEU A 213 9.74 2.99 -6.43
C LEU A 213 9.33 4.42 -6.76
N VAL A 214 9.13 5.27 -5.76
CA VAL A 214 8.77 6.69 -5.95
C VAL A 214 9.97 7.57 -6.31
N LEU A 215 11.19 7.12 -6.00
CA LEU A 215 12.40 7.94 -6.05
C LEU A 215 12.72 8.49 -7.45
N PRO A 216 12.59 7.73 -8.56
CA PRO A 216 12.88 8.27 -9.88
C PRO A 216 11.98 9.45 -10.24
N GLY A 217 10.69 9.38 -9.90
CA GLY A 217 9.74 10.48 -10.10
C GLY A 217 10.08 11.71 -9.25
N PHE A 218 10.41 11.50 -7.98
CA PHE A 218 10.77 12.57 -7.05
C PHE A 218 12.07 13.27 -7.45
N ALA A 219 13.10 12.51 -7.77
CA ALA A 219 14.38 13.03 -8.23
C ALA A 219 14.22 13.79 -9.55
N ALA A 220 13.50 13.23 -10.53
CA ALA A 220 13.23 13.90 -11.80
C ALA A 220 12.49 15.22 -11.62
N ALA A 221 11.46 15.26 -10.76
CA ALA A 221 10.72 16.49 -10.49
C ALA A 221 11.65 17.59 -9.96
N TYR A 222 12.48 17.28 -8.96
CA TYR A 222 13.37 18.27 -8.36
C TYR A 222 14.55 18.67 -9.29
N LEU A 223 15.18 17.71 -9.97
CA LEU A 223 16.26 17.98 -10.92
C LEU A 223 15.78 18.80 -12.13
N LEU A 224 14.56 18.60 -12.61
CA LEU A 224 14.07 19.29 -13.79
C LEU A 224 13.46 20.65 -13.43
N THR A 225 12.78 20.77 -12.29
CA THR A 225 11.95 21.95 -11.98
C THR A 225 12.42 22.74 -10.76
N GLY A 226 13.28 22.18 -9.90
CA GLY A 226 13.82 22.86 -8.71
C GLY A 226 14.51 24.17 -9.09
N ARG A 227 14.36 25.19 -8.24
CA ARG A 227 14.77 26.58 -8.57
C ARG A 227 16.25 26.86 -8.37
N ARG A 228 16.91 26.07 -7.53
CA ARG A 228 18.33 26.23 -7.22
C ARG A 228 19.23 25.87 -8.42
N PRO A 229 20.47 26.38 -8.48
CA PRO A 229 21.46 25.95 -9.47
C PRO A 229 21.64 24.42 -9.48
N VAL A 230 22.01 23.84 -10.63
CA VAL A 230 22.14 22.37 -10.81
C VAL A 230 23.00 21.72 -9.72
N GLY A 231 24.21 22.24 -9.45
CA GLY A 231 25.09 21.68 -8.41
C GLY A 231 24.48 21.68 -7.00
N ARG A 232 23.70 22.71 -6.65
CA ARG A 232 22.97 22.75 -5.37
C ARG A 232 21.81 21.78 -5.35
N ARG A 233 21.13 21.56 -6.47
CA ARG A 233 20.06 20.57 -6.55
C ARG A 233 20.59 19.14 -6.39
N LEU A 234 21.75 18.85 -6.97
CA LEU A 234 22.44 17.58 -6.75
C LEU A 234 22.83 17.42 -5.28
N ALA A 235 23.42 18.45 -4.65
CA ALA A 235 23.74 18.42 -3.23
C ALA A 235 22.50 18.24 -2.33
N ASP A 236 21.39 18.89 -2.65
CA ASP A 236 20.14 18.75 -1.89
C ASP A 236 19.55 17.34 -2.04
N LEU A 237 19.68 16.69 -3.21
CA LEU A 237 19.29 15.28 -3.41
C LEU A 237 20.22 14.30 -2.72
N LEU A 238 21.54 14.57 -2.71
CA LEU A 238 22.49 13.79 -1.91
C LEU A 238 22.15 13.90 -0.41
N GLY A 239 21.77 15.09 0.06
CA GLY A 239 21.26 15.28 1.42
C GLY A 239 19.99 14.49 1.71
N ALA A 240 19.05 14.43 0.75
CA ALA A 240 17.85 13.60 0.87
C ALA A 240 18.17 12.11 0.91
N ALA A 241 19.09 11.65 0.06
CA ALA A 241 19.54 10.26 0.03
C ALA A 241 20.25 9.88 1.33
N ALA A 242 21.13 10.75 1.85
CA ALA A 242 21.78 10.54 3.15
C ALA A 242 20.75 10.47 4.28
N ALA A 243 19.73 11.34 4.28
CA ALA A 243 18.66 11.30 5.27
C ALA A 243 17.81 10.02 5.17
N MET A 244 17.55 9.52 3.96
CA MET A 244 16.85 8.26 3.73
C MET A 244 17.66 7.06 4.24
N VAL A 245 18.95 7.00 3.92
CA VAL A 245 19.86 5.95 4.40
C VAL A 245 20.01 6.03 5.92
N ALA A 246 20.10 7.22 6.51
CA ALA A 246 20.15 7.35 7.96
C ALA A 246 18.84 6.90 8.63
N ALA A 247 17.69 7.24 8.06
CA ALA A 247 16.38 6.91 8.63
C ALA A 247 15.96 5.44 8.45
N GLY A 248 16.41 4.77 7.38
CA GLY A 248 16.12 3.36 7.14
C GLY A 248 17.27 2.41 7.46
N GLY A 249 18.50 2.80 7.19
CA GLY A 249 19.69 1.96 7.32
C GLY A 249 20.15 1.71 8.75
N TRP A 250 19.83 2.59 9.70
CA TRP A 250 20.22 2.42 11.11
C TRP A 250 19.72 1.09 11.69
N TYR A 251 18.50 0.67 11.31
CA TYR A 251 17.89 -0.55 11.81
C TYR A 251 18.56 -1.80 11.19
N LEU A 252 18.94 -1.74 9.91
CA LEU A 252 19.70 -2.83 9.29
C LEU A 252 21.05 -3.02 9.99
N VAL A 253 21.74 -1.92 10.28
CA VAL A 253 23.00 -1.95 11.04
C VAL A 253 22.76 -2.50 12.45
N LEU A 254 21.69 -2.09 13.12
CA LEU A 254 21.34 -2.61 14.43
C LEU A 254 21.13 -4.13 14.41
N ALA A 255 20.33 -4.65 13.47
CA ALA A 255 20.02 -6.07 13.41
C ALA A 255 21.23 -6.93 13.03
N GLU A 256 22.11 -6.42 12.15
CA GLU A 256 23.33 -7.12 11.73
C GLU A 256 24.41 -7.15 12.82
N LEU A 257 24.49 -6.10 13.66
CA LEU A 257 25.47 -6.01 14.74
C LEU A 257 24.98 -6.64 16.06
N TRP A 258 23.68 -6.92 16.18
CA TRP A 258 23.13 -7.55 17.37
C TRP A 258 23.51 -9.04 17.42
N PRO A 259 23.99 -9.57 18.57
CA PRO A 259 24.38 -10.98 18.68
C PRO A 259 23.25 -11.93 18.28
N ALA A 260 23.51 -12.86 17.37
CA ALA A 260 22.50 -13.73 16.78
C ALA A 260 21.81 -14.66 17.80
N ASP A 261 22.51 -15.03 18.88
CA ASP A 261 21.98 -15.79 20.02
C ASP A 261 21.09 -14.96 20.95
N ALA A 262 21.11 -13.62 20.83
CA ALA A 262 20.37 -12.68 21.66
C ALA A 262 19.26 -11.91 20.91
N ARG A 263 18.92 -12.33 19.68
CA ARG A 263 17.79 -11.81 18.89
C ARG A 263 17.04 -12.96 18.21
N PRO A 264 15.79 -12.76 17.76
CA PRO A 264 15.13 -13.74 16.90
C PRO A 264 15.92 -13.97 15.60
N TYR A 265 15.71 -15.14 15.00
CA TYR A 265 16.14 -15.39 13.63
C TYR A 265 15.42 -14.44 12.66
N ILE A 266 16.12 -13.91 11.66
CA ILE A 266 15.51 -13.05 10.64
C ILE A 266 14.77 -13.90 9.60
N GLY A 267 13.44 -13.96 9.72
CA GLY A 267 12.58 -14.70 8.79
C GLY A 267 12.64 -14.16 7.36
N GLY A 268 12.47 -15.04 6.36
CA GLY A 268 12.67 -14.73 4.95
C GLY A 268 14.14 -14.58 4.55
N SER A 269 15.03 -15.31 5.24
CA SER A 269 16.45 -15.38 4.95
C SER A 269 16.97 -16.79 5.20
N GLN A 270 18.01 -17.22 4.48
CA GLN A 270 18.65 -18.52 4.66
C GLN A 270 19.90 -18.45 5.55
N HIS A 271 20.37 -17.24 5.89
CA HIS A 271 21.60 -17.03 6.66
C HIS A 271 21.40 -16.07 7.85
N ASP A 272 20.19 -16.01 8.40
CA ASP A 272 19.85 -15.12 9.52
C ASP A 272 20.22 -13.64 9.26
N SER A 273 19.91 -13.14 8.05
CA SER A 273 20.39 -11.84 7.58
C SER A 273 19.26 -10.88 7.21
N ILE A 274 19.25 -9.71 7.86
CA ILE A 274 18.33 -8.62 7.53
C ILE A 274 18.60 -8.02 6.15
N ILE A 275 19.84 -8.12 5.66
CA ILE A 275 20.20 -7.65 4.32
C ILE A 275 19.65 -8.60 3.26
N GLU A 276 19.75 -9.91 3.48
CA GLU A 276 19.15 -10.93 2.62
C GLU A 276 17.63 -10.75 2.55
N LEU A 277 16.98 -10.53 3.70
CA LEU A 277 15.55 -10.24 3.76
C LEU A 277 15.21 -8.96 2.97
N ALA A 278 15.91 -7.85 3.27
CA ALA A 278 15.52 -6.53 2.81
C ALA A 278 15.85 -6.28 1.35
N LEU A 279 17.05 -6.66 0.89
CA LEU A 279 17.54 -6.39 -0.46
C LEU A 279 17.39 -7.59 -1.41
N GLY A 280 17.38 -8.81 -0.87
CA GLY A 280 17.17 -10.05 -1.61
C GLY A 280 15.70 -10.42 -1.70
N TYR A 281 15.18 -11.11 -0.69
CA TYR A 281 13.84 -11.73 -0.67
C TYR A 281 12.70 -10.73 -0.90
N ASN A 282 12.72 -9.56 -0.26
CA ASN A 282 11.75 -8.48 -0.49
C ASN A 282 12.27 -7.37 -1.42
N GLY A 283 13.39 -7.61 -2.10
CA GLY A 283 14.02 -6.65 -2.99
C GLY A 283 14.14 -7.16 -4.41
N VAL A 284 15.37 -7.42 -4.84
CA VAL A 284 15.66 -7.83 -6.23
C VAL A 284 15.02 -9.17 -6.57
N GLY A 285 14.89 -10.08 -5.59
CA GLY A 285 14.23 -11.36 -5.78
C GLY A 285 12.79 -11.22 -6.28
N ARG A 286 12.05 -10.22 -5.77
CA ARG A 286 10.68 -9.90 -6.24
C ARG A 286 10.61 -9.53 -7.72
N LEU A 287 11.68 -8.97 -8.27
CA LEU A 287 11.76 -8.61 -9.68
C LEU A 287 12.09 -9.82 -10.55
N THR A 288 13.06 -10.65 -10.11
CA THR A 288 13.58 -11.78 -10.89
C THR A 288 12.72 -13.03 -10.79
N GLY A 289 12.01 -13.22 -9.67
CA GLY A 289 11.36 -14.47 -9.30
C GLY A 289 12.29 -15.48 -8.66
N ALA A 290 13.48 -15.04 -8.22
CA ALA A 290 14.49 -15.88 -7.59
C ALA A 290 14.57 -15.65 -6.07
N GLU A 291 13.42 -15.54 -5.41
CA GLU A 291 13.36 -15.53 -3.94
C GLU A 291 13.54 -16.95 -3.40
N THR A 292 14.70 -17.27 -2.83
CA THR A 292 14.91 -18.55 -2.13
C THR A 292 13.89 -18.69 -0.99
N GLY A 293 13.22 -19.84 -0.90
CA GLY A 293 12.13 -20.07 0.05
C GLY A 293 10.83 -19.32 -0.31
N GLY A 294 10.79 -18.57 -1.41
CA GLY A 294 9.61 -17.89 -1.89
C GLY A 294 8.74 -18.78 -2.78
N LEU A 295 7.43 -18.51 -2.82
CA LEU A 295 6.51 -19.21 -3.73
C LEU A 295 6.63 -18.76 -5.20
N GLY A 296 7.40 -17.69 -5.46
CA GLY A 296 7.50 -17.06 -6.78
C GLY A 296 6.17 -16.51 -7.30
N ASN A 297 6.07 -16.36 -8.62
CA ASN A 297 4.85 -15.92 -9.29
C ASN A 297 3.95 -17.08 -9.70
N LEU A 298 3.04 -17.46 -8.81
CA LEU A 298 2.07 -18.54 -9.04
C LEU A 298 1.02 -18.22 -10.12
N ASN A 299 0.83 -16.95 -10.47
CA ASN A 299 -0.19 -16.53 -11.43
C ASN A 299 0.30 -16.54 -12.88
N HIS A 300 1.61 -16.63 -13.11
CA HIS A 300 2.25 -16.60 -14.44
C HIS A 300 1.75 -15.45 -15.35
N ASP A 301 1.38 -14.31 -14.75
CA ASP A 301 0.63 -13.21 -15.39
C ASP A 301 1.48 -11.96 -15.67
N VAL A 302 2.81 -12.10 -15.77
CA VAL A 302 3.72 -10.99 -16.08
C VAL A 302 3.37 -10.35 -17.42
N GLY A 303 3.24 -9.03 -17.44
CA GLY A 303 3.06 -8.27 -18.68
C GLY A 303 2.38 -6.92 -18.49
N ILE A 304 2.38 -6.11 -19.56
CA ILE A 304 1.82 -4.75 -19.55
C ILE A 304 0.32 -4.71 -19.19
N GLY A 305 -0.40 -5.79 -19.47
CA GLY A 305 -1.83 -5.92 -19.17
C GLY A 305 -2.15 -6.37 -17.74
N ARG A 306 -1.16 -6.73 -16.93
CA ARG A 306 -1.36 -7.35 -15.60
C ARG A 306 -2.24 -6.52 -14.67
N LEU A 307 -2.01 -5.20 -14.63
CA LEU A 307 -2.79 -4.25 -13.83
C LEU A 307 -4.26 -4.17 -14.26
N LEU A 308 -4.58 -4.50 -15.52
CA LEU A 308 -5.95 -4.57 -16.04
C LEU A 308 -6.54 -5.99 -15.94
N GLY A 309 -5.71 -7.00 -15.64
CA GLY A 309 -6.06 -8.41 -15.64
C GLY A 309 -7.04 -8.82 -14.54
N SER A 310 -7.39 -10.10 -14.49
CA SER A 310 -8.32 -10.69 -13.51
C SER A 310 -7.84 -10.52 -12.06
N GLY A 311 -6.53 -10.59 -11.83
CA GLY A 311 -5.90 -10.49 -10.52
C GLY A 311 -5.93 -9.09 -9.90
N MET A 312 -5.66 -8.03 -10.67
CA MET A 312 -5.45 -6.67 -10.16
C MET A 312 -6.46 -5.63 -10.66
N GLY A 313 -7.23 -5.95 -11.69
CA GLY A 313 -8.10 -4.98 -12.35
C GLY A 313 -9.17 -4.40 -11.43
N LEU A 314 -9.78 -5.22 -10.57
CA LEU A 314 -10.77 -4.77 -9.60
C LEU A 314 -10.16 -3.94 -8.47
N ASP A 315 -8.88 -4.12 -8.19
CA ASP A 315 -8.15 -3.44 -7.11
C ASP A 315 -7.87 -1.97 -7.47
N ILE A 316 -7.27 -1.72 -8.65
CA ILE A 316 -6.66 -0.41 -8.97
C ILE A 316 -7.01 0.17 -10.35
N ALA A 317 -7.45 -0.65 -11.31
CA ALA A 317 -7.43 -0.23 -12.73
C ALA A 317 -8.45 0.87 -13.09
N TRP A 318 -9.51 1.04 -12.29
CA TRP A 318 -10.68 1.88 -12.57
C TRP A 318 -10.37 3.23 -13.22
N LEU A 319 -9.41 3.99 -12.67
CA LEU A 319 -9.00 5.30 -13.18
C LEU A 319 -7.59 5.30 -13.77
N LEU A 320 -6.95 4.14 -13.94
CA LEU A 320 -5.57 4.05 -14.43
C LEU A 320 -5.42 4.63 -15.85
N PRO A 321 -6.25 4.28 -16.85
CA PRO A 321 -6.17 4.91 -18.18
C PRO A 321 -6.43 6.42 -18.13
N ALA A 322 -7.40 6.85 -17.33
CA ALA A 322 -7.71 8.27 -17.13
C ALA A 322 -6.51 9.04 -16.56
N ALA A 323 -5.79 8.47 -15.60
CA ALA A 323 -4.58 9.06 -15.04
C ALA A 323 -3.49 9.22 -16.10
N LEU A 324 -3.29 8.23 -16.99
CA LEU A 324 -2.32 8.32 -18.08
C LEU A 324 -2.68 9.44 -19.08
N VAL A 325 -3.96 9.57 -19.44
CA VAL A 325 -4.43 10.68 -20.30
C VAL A 325 -4.26 12.02 -19.60
N CYS A 326 -4.62 12.13 -18.32
CA CYS A 326 -4.44 13.32 -17.51
C CYS A 326 -2.97 13.74 -17.40
N LEU A 327 -2.05 12.77 -17.22
CA LEU A 327 -0.62 13.00 -17.15
C LEU A 327 -0.09 13.56 -18.47
N GLY A 328 -0.36 12.86 -19.59
CA GLY A 328 0.11 13.28 -20.90
C GLY A 328 -0.44 14.65 -21.31
N ALA A 329 -1.74 14.87 -21.12
CA ALA A 329 -2.38 16.13 -21.45
C ALA A 329 -1.91 17.27 -20.53
N GLY A 330 -1.75 17.02 -19.23
CA GLY A 330 -1.24 17.98 -18.26
C GLY A 330 0.20 18.41 -18.56
N LEU A 331 1.08 17.46 -18.89
CA LEU A 331 2.46 17.76 -19.31
C LEU A 331 2.48 18.54 -20.63
N LEU A 332 1.61 18.20 -21.59
CA LEU A 332 1.50 18.94 -22.85
C LEU A 332 1.01 20.38 -22.64
N LEU A 333 0.04 20.60 -21.75
CA LEU A 333 -0.48 21.93 -21.42
C LEU A 333 0.56 22.79 -20.67
N THR A 334 1.39 22.16 -19.84
CA THR A 334 2.44 22.83 -19.06
C THR A 334 3.80 22.86 -19.76
N ARG A 335 3.93 22.33 -20.99
CA ARG A 335 5.21 22.27 -21.72
C ARG A 335 5.84 23.63 -22.01
N ARG A 336 5.01 24.67 -22.19
CA ARG A 336 5.46 26.05 -22.44
C ARG A 336 5.56 26.88 -21.15
N ALA A 337 5.21 26.31 -20.00
CA ALA A 337 5.36 26.98 -18.72
C ALA A 337 6.85 27.11 -18.36
N PRO A 338 7.23 28.11 -17.54
CA PRO A 338 8.62 28.28 -17.08
C PRO A 338 9.19 26.99 -16.51
N ARG A 339 10.52 26.79 -16.59
CA ARG A 339 11.19 25.58 -16.07
C ARG A 339 10.74 25.18 -14.66
N THR A 340 10.53 26.19 -13.82
CA THR A 340 10.20 26.07 -12.39
C THR A 340 8.70 26.09 -12.10
N ASP A 341 7.86 25.73 -13.07
CA ASP A 341 6.42 25.63 -12.89
C ASP A 341 6.07 24.51 -11.90
N VAL A 342 5.34 24.85 -10.83
CA VAL A 342 5.03 23.92 -9.73
C VAL A 342 4.00 22.87 -10.12
N THR A 343 3.09 23.19 -11.05
CA THR A 343 2.11 22.23 -11.56
C THR A 343 2.79 21.18 -12.42
N ARG A 344 3.75 21.58 -13.27
CA ARG A 344 4.58 20.62 -14.02
C ARG A 344 5.46 19.79 -13.08
N ALA A 345 6.04 20.40 -12.05
CA ALA A 345 6.81 19.67 -11.03
C ALA A 345 5.97 18.57 -10.38
N ALA A 346 4.73 18.89 -10.00
CA ALA A 346 3.79 17.94 -9.43
C ALA A 346 3.45 16.79 -10.41
N LEU A 347 3.16 17.09 -11.67
CA LEU A 347 2.88 16.07 -12.68
C LEU A 347 4.07 15.14 -12.92
N ILE A 348 5.30 15.66 -12.95
CA ILE A 348 6.51 14.83 -13.07
C ILE A 348 6.68 13.94 -11.83
N SER A 349 6.45 14.49 -10.63
CA SER A 349 6.61 13.76 -9.37
C SER A 349 5.60 12.61 -9.24
N TRP A 350 4.30 12.93 -9.29
CA TRP A 350 3.23 11.94 -9.13
C TRP A 350 3.10 11.02 -10.35
N GLY A 351 3.31 11.55 -11.55
CA GLY A 351 3.33 10.75 -12.78
C GLY A 351 4.53 9.81 -12.86
N GLY A 352 5.71 10.26 -12.42
CA GLY A 352 6.90 9.42 -12.34
C GLY A 352 6.74 8.28 -11.34
N TRP A 353 6.17 8.57 -10.15
CA TRP A 353 5.73 7.53 -9.22
C TRP A 353 4.77 6.56 -9.92
N LEU A 354 3.66 7.04 -10.48
CA LEU A 354 2.65 6.20 -11.14
C LEU A 354 3.28 5.26 -12.17
N LEU A 355 4.09 5.79 -13.09
CA LEU A 355 4.66 5.02 -14.19
C LEU A 355 5.69 3.99 -13.71
N VAL A 356 6.60 4.37 -12.81
CA VAL A 356 7.63 3.44 -12.31
C VAL A 356 6.99 2.30 -11.54
N THR A 357 6.10 2.62 -10.59
CA THR A 357 5.41 1.58 -9.80
C THR A 357 4.54 0.69 -10.70
N ALA A 358 3.83 1.26 -11.68
CA ALA A 358 3.00 0.48 -12.60
C ALA A 358 3.84 -0.47 -13.45
N LEU A 359 4.97 -0.01 -13.98
CA LEU A 359 5.88 -0.87 -14.76
C LEU A 359 6.47 -1.98 -13.90
N VAL A 360 6.94 -1.66 -12.70
CA VAL A 360 7.51 -2.68 -11.79
C VAL A 360 6.46 -3.73 -11.43
N PHE A 361 5.23 -3.36 -11.07
CA PHE A 361 4.19 -4.35 -10.75
C PHE A 361 3.74 -5.16 -11.98
N SER A 362 3.76 -4.57 -13.17
CA SER A 362 3.48 -5.29 -14.41
C SER A 362 4.55 -6.32 -14.75
N PHE A 363 5.83 -6.07 -14.42
CA PHE A 363 6.97 -6.88 -14.87
C PHE A 363 7.70 -7.68 -13.78
N ALA A 364 7.40 -7.47 -12.51
CA ALA A 364 7.96 -8.24 -11.40
C ALA A 364 7.57 -9.73 -11.52
N ASN A 365 8.56 -10.62 -11.57
CA ASN A 365 8.33 -12.04 -11.80
C ASN A 365 8.33 -12.91 -10.53
N GLY A 366 8.53 -12.29 -9.36
CA GLY A 366 8.45 -12.95 -8.07
C GLY A 366 7.08 -12.86 -7.42
N ILE A 367 7.05 -12.95 -6.09
CA ILE A 367 5.83 -12.90 -5.29
C ILE A 367 5.21 -11.51 -5.39
N VAL A 368 4.08 -11.41 -6.10
CA VAL A 368 3.29 -10.19 -6.27
C VAL A 368 1.84 -10.46 -5.94
N HIS A 369 1.28 -9.68 -5.00
CA HIS A 369 -0.13 -9.76 -4.63
C HIS A 369 -0.92 -8.55 -5.14
N SER A 370 -2.21 -8.74 -5.41
CA SER A 370 -3.06 -7.68 -5.97
C SER A 370 -3.12 -6.44 -5.09
N TYR A 371 -3.12 -6.62 -3.77
CA TYR A 371 -3.23 -5.53 -2.81
C TYR A 371 -2.02 -4.58 -2.80
N TYR A 372 -0.86 -5.00 -3.34
CA TYR A 372 0.32 -4.13 -3.48
C TYR A 372 0.02 -2.87 -4.31
N THR A 373 -0.96 -2.98 -5.22
CA THR A 373 -1.39 -1.89 -6.10
C THR A 373 -1.95 -0.67 -5.37
N VAL A 374 -2.22 -0.74 -4.06
CA VAL A 374 -2.56 0.45 -3.24
C VAL A 374 -1.48 1.54 -3.34
N ALA A 375 -0.22 1.16 -3.58
CA ALA A 375 0.86 2.13 -3.79
C ALA A 375 0.65 3.02 -5.03
N LEU A 376 -0.21 2.66 -5.98
CA LEU A 376 -0.55 3.49 -7.14
C LEU A 376 -1.67 4.50 -6.84
N ALA A 377 -2.54 4.22 -5.86
CA ALA A 377 -3.77 4.97 -5.64
C ALA A 377 -3.56 6.47 -5.38
N PRO A 378 -2.57 6.91 -4.56
CA PRO A 378 -2.33 8.34 -4.37
C PRO A 378 -1.83 9.04 -5.63
N ALA A 379 -0.97 8.38 -6.41
CA ALA A 379 -0.44 8.91 -7.66
C ALA A 379 -1.53 9.06 -8.72
N ILE A 380 -2.43 8.07 -8.84
CA ILE A 380 -3.64 8.15 -9.67
C ILE A 380 -4.48 9.35 -9.23
N GLY A 381 -4.78 9.47 -7.93
CA GLY A 381 -5.56 10.58 -7.37
C GLY A 381 -4.95 11.95 -7.68
N ALA A 382 -3.65 12.14 -7.42
CA ALA A 382 -2.95 13.39 -7.71
C ALA A 382 -2.98 13.74 -9.20
N VAL A 383 -2.64 12.79 -10.07
CA VAL A 383 -2.56 13.01 -11.51
C VAL A 383 -3.94 13.29 -12.11
N VAL A 384 -4.98 12.56 -11.71
CA VAL A 384 -6.36 12.80 -12.14
C VAL A 384 -6.83 14.17 -11.64
N GLY A 385 -6.62 14.50 -10.36
CA GLY A 385 -6.99 15.79 -9.80
C GLY A 385 -6.35 16.97 -10.54
N ILE A 386 -5.03 16.93 -10.72
CA ILE A 386 -4.26 18.01 -11.37
C ILE A 386 -4.58 18.09 -12.87
N GLY A 387 -4.57 16.95 -13.57
CA GLY A 387 -4.77 16.90 -15.03
C GLY A 387 -6.19 17.27 -15.45
N ALA A 388 -7.20 16.78 -14.72
CA ALA A 388 -8.60 17.13 -14.97
C ALA A 388 -8.85 18.63 -14.75
N ASP A 389 -8.25 19.22 -13.71
CA ASP A 389 -8.35 20.66 -13.45
C ASP A 389 -7.75 21.51 -14.58
N LEU A 390 -6.56 21.14 -15.07
CA LEU A 390 -5.91 21.83 -16.20
C LEU A 390 -6.76 21.76 -17.47
N LEU A 391 -7.34 20.59 -17.75
CA LEU A 391 -8.20 20.38 -18.90
C LEU A 391 -9.53 21.14 -18.77
N TRP A 392 -10.13 21.15 -17.59
CA TRP A 392 -11.38 21.86 -17.29
C TRP A 392 -11.24 23.37 -17.47
N HIS A 393 -10.14 23.96 -17.00
CA HIS A 393 -9.84 25.37 -17.24
C HIS A 393 -9.58 25.68 -18.72
N SER A 394 -9.21 24.68 -19.51
CA SER A 394 -8.96 24.79 -20.95
C SER A 394 -10.10 24.25 -21.82
N ARG A 395 -11.28 23.96 -21.24
CA ARG A 395 -12.41 23.26 -21.89
C ARG A 395 -12.99 23.95 -23.13
N SER A 396 -12.72 25.25 -23.31
CA SER A 396 -13.10 25.96 -24.54
C SER A 396 -12.28 25.57 -25.76
N ARG A 397 -11.12 24.93 -25.56
CA ARG A 397 -10.30 24.38 -26.64
C ARG A 397 -10.82 22.99 -27.01
N PRO A 398 -11.14 22.70 -28.29
CA PRO A 398 -11.70 21.41 -28.70
C PRO A 398 -10.86 20.21 -28.25
N ARG A 399 -9.52 20.30 -28.34
CA ARG A 399 -8.63 19.22 -27.90
C ARG A 399 -8.74 18.89 -26.40
N CYS A 400 -8.99 19.89 -25.56
CA CYS A 400 -9.15 19.69 -24.11
C CYS A 400 -10.54 19.15 -23.76
N ALA A 401 -11.58 19.64 -24.45
CA ALA A 401 -12.93 19.08 -24.34
C ALA A 401 -12.98 17.61 -24.76
N VAL A 402 -12.34 17.26 -25.88
CA VAL A 402 -12.22 15.87 -26.36
C VAL A 402 -11.41 15.01 -25.40
N ALA A 403 -10.33 15.52 -24.81
CA ALA A 403 -9.58 14.80 -23.80
C ALA A 403 -10.41 14.53 -22.53
N LEU A 404 -11.20 15.49 -22.04
CA LEU A 404 -12.14 15.29 -20.93
C LEU A 404 -13.19 14.23 -21.27
N ALA A 405 -13.78 14.30 -22.46
CA ALA A 405 -14.73 13.31 -22.95
C ALA A 405 -14.09 11.90 -23.03
N GLY A 406 -12.86 11.81 -23.55
CA GLY A 406 -12.10 10.57 -23.64
C GLY A 406 -11.77 9.98 -22.26
N ILE A 407 -11.41 10.81 -21.28
CA ILE A 407 -11.18 10.38 -19.89
C ILE A 407 -12.45 9.73 -19.32
N VAL A 408 -13.61 10.39 -19.45
CA VAL A 408 -14.88 9.85 -18.94
C VAL A 408 -15.27 8.57 -19.68
N LEU A 409 -15.16 8.57 -21.01
CA LEU A 409 -15.56 7.43 -21.82
C LEU A 409 -14.68 6.19 -21.53
N THR A 410 -13.36 6.35 -21.48
CA THR A 410 -12.45 5.23 -21.17
C THR A 410 -12.66 4.70 -19.75
N THR A 411 -12.89 5.59 -18.77
CA THR A 411 -13.22 5.20 -17.40
C THR A 411 -14.54 4.43 -17.33
N ALA A 412 -15.58 4.92 -18.01
CA ALA A 412 -16.89 4.29 -18.02
C ALA A 412 -16.87 2.91 -18.71
N ILE A 413 -16.17 2.79 -19.84
CA ILE A 413 -15.98 1.52 -20.54
C ILE A 413 -15.25 0.52 -19.64
N LEU A 414 -14.11 0.92 -19.05
CA LEU A 414 -13.35 0.05 -18.18
C LEU A 414 -14.16 -0.35 -16.93
N ALA A 415 -14.88 0.60 -16.32
CA ALA A 415 -15.76 0.32 -15.21
C ALA A 415 -16.86 -0.68 -15.57
N ALA A 416 -17.45 -0.58 -16.77
CA ALA A 416 -18.44 -1.54 -17.24
C ALA A 416 -17.84 -2.94 -17.47
N VAL A 417 -16.61 -3.02 -18.00
CA VAL A 417 -15.86 -4.29 -18.16
C VAL A 417 -15.53 -4.92 -16.82
N LEU A 418 -15.08 -4.12 -15.84
CA LEU A 418 -14.76 -4.59 -14.49
C LEU A 418 -16.02 -5.04 -13.73
N LEU A 419 -17.12 -4.28 -13.82
CA LEU A 419 -18.41 -4.68 -13.25
C LEU A 419 -18.95 -5.96 -13.90
N ALA A 420 -18.69 -6.19 -15.19
CA ALA A 420 -19.08 -7.42 -15.87
C ALA A 420 -18.36 -8.68 -15.37
N ARG A 421 -17.31 -8.55 -14.54
CA ARG A 421 -16.71 -9.72 -13.87
C ARG A 421 -17.62 -10.34 -12.81
N ASN A 422 -18.56 -9.55 -12.29
CA ASN A 422 -19.59 -9.98 -11.35
C ASN A 422 -20.98 -9.57 -11.90
N VAL A 423 -21.41 -10.17 -13.01
CA VAL A 423 -22.58 -9.73 -13.82
C VAL A 423 -23.87 -9.55 -13.00
N ASN A 424 -24.09 -10.41 -12.01
CA ASN A 424 -25.31 -10.40 -11.19
C ASN A 424 -25.28 -9.33 -10.08
N TRP A 425 -24.12 -8.73 -9.80
CA TRP A 425 -23.98 -7.73 -8.76
C TRP A 425 -24.19 -6.32 -9.30
N LEU A 426 -25.28 -5.67 -8.85
CA LEU A 426 -25.70 -4.32 -9.26
C LEU A 426 -25.72 -4.12 -10.79
N PRO A 427 -26.48 -4.93 -11.56
CA PRO A 427 -26.51 -4.81 -13.03
C PRO A 427 -26.99 -3.42 -13.50
N TRP A 428 -27.85 -2.76 -12.73
CA TRP A 428 -28.30 -1.38 -13.00
C TRP A 428 -27.15 -0.37 -12.89
N LEU A 429 -26.17 -0.57 -12.00
CA LEU A 429 -25.02 0.33 -11.84
C LEU A 429 -24.14 0.27 -13.08
N ARG A 430 -23.92 -0.94 -13.61
CA ARG A 430 -23.19 -1.13 -14.87
C ARG A 430 -23.86 -0.40 -16.03
N ALA A 431 -25.18 -0.55 -16.16
CA ALA A 431 -25.95 0.15 -17.18
C ALA A 431 -25.91 1.68 -16.98
N ALA A 432 -26.07 2.16 -15.75
CA ALA A 432 -26.05 3.58 -15.42
C ALA A 432 -24.68 4.23 -15.69
N VAL A 433 -23.58 3.56 -15.33
CA VAL A 433 -22.21 4.04 -15.61
C VAL A 433 -21.94 4.05 -17.11
N ALA A 434 -22.37 3.02 -17.85
CA ALA A 434 -22.19 2.97 -19.30
C ALA A 434 -22.97 4.09 -20.02
N VAL A 435 -24.29 4.18 -19.78
CA VAL A 435 -25.17 5.17 -20.40
C VAL A 435 -24.79 6.60 -19.96
N GLY A 436 -24.61 6.79 -18.66
CA GLY A 436 -24.20 8.07 -18.08
C GLY A 436 -22.82 8.51 -18.56
N GLY A 437 -21.88 7.58 -18.74
CA GLY A 437 -20.54 7.85 -19.28
C GLY A 437 -20.58 8.34 -20.71
N VAL A 438 -21.35 7.68 -21.58
CA VAL A 438 -21.53 8.12 -22.97
C VAL A 438 -22.21 9.50 -23.01
N GLY A 439 -23.32 9.68 -22.30
CA GLY A 439 -24.02 10.97 -22.26
C GLY A 439 -23.15 12.10 -21.75
N THR A 440 -22.39 11.86 -20.67
CA THR A 440 -21.49 12.86 -20.09
C THR A 440 -20.32 13.19 -21.02
N ALA A 441 -19.75 12.18 -21.69
CA ALA A 441 -18.69 12.40 -22.67
C ALA A 441 -19.17 13.30 -23.82
N VAL A 442 -20.39 13.08 -24.34
CA VAL A 442 -21.00 13.95 -25.38
C VAL A 442 -21.15 15.38 -24.88
N LEU A 443 -21.67 15.57 -23.67
CA LEU A 443 -21.83 16.90 -23.07
C LEU A 443 -20.48 17.61 -22.86
N LEU A 444 -19.42 16.86 -22.52
CA LEU A 444 -18.08 17.40 -22.31
C LEU A 444 -17.44 17.94 -23.60
N VAL A 445 -17.75 17.36 -24.76
CA VAL A 445 -17.27 17.88 -26.07
C VAL A 445 -17.74 19.32 -26.30
N VAL A 446 -18.94 19.66 -25.82
CA VAL A 446 -19.53 21.00 -25.96
C VAL A 446 -19.42 21.84 -24.68
N ALA A 447 -18.73 21.36 -23.63
CA ALA A 447 -18.69 22.03 -22.32
C ALA A 447 -18.14 23.46 -22.35
N GLY A 448 -17.31 23.79 -23.35
CA GLY A 448 -16.83 25.16 -23.58
C GLY A 448 -17.89 26.14 -24.09
N ARG A 449 -19.04 25.65 -24.56
CA ARG A 449 -20.17 26.46 -25.08
C ARG A 449 -21.36 26.51 -24.12
N LEU A 450 -21.33 25.72 -23.05
CA LEU A 450 -22.39 25.69 -22.05
C LEU A 450 -22.25 26.87 -21.09
N GLY A 451 -23.38 27.36 -20.56
CA GLY A 451 -23.35 28.32 -19.46
C GLY A 451 -22.69 27.74 -18.21
N ASP A 452 -22.05 28.57 -17.39
CA ASP A 452 -21.22 28.13 -16.25
C ASP A 452 -21.97 27.29 -15.20
N GLY A 453 -23.28 27.49 -15.05
CA GLY A 453 -24.12 26.63 -14.21
C GLY A 453 -24.19 25.20 -14.75
N VAL A 454 -24.54 25.06 -16.04
CA VAL A 454 -24.68 23.76 -16.72
C VAL A 454 -23.32 23.07 -16.81
N ALA A 455 -22.25 23.79 -17.15
CA ALA A 455 -20.91 23.23 -17.21
C ALA A 455 -20.49 22.63 -15.85
N ARG A 456 -20.77 23.30 -14.73
CA ARG A 456 -20.49 22.75 -13.39
C ARG A 456 -21.28 21.47 -13.09
N VAL A 457 -22.53 21.39 -13.52
CA VAL A 457 -23.34 20.16 -13.40
C VAL A 457 -22.73 19.04 -14.23
N VAL A 458 -22.30 19.31 -15.46
CA VAL A 458 -21.63 18.31 -16.31
C VAL A 458 -20.32 17.83 -15.67
N ALA A 459 -19.53 18.72 -15.08
CA ALA A 459 -18.32 18.32 -14.34
C ALA A 459 -18.65 17.45 -13.12
N ALA A 460 -19.67 17.80 -12.34
CA ALA A 460 -20.11 16.99 -11.21
C ALA A 460 -20.60 15.60 -11.68
N LEU A 461 -21.37 15.54 -12.77
CA LEU A 461 -21.81 14.29 -13.38
C LEU A 461 -20.63 13.42 -13.84
N ALA A 462 -19.60 14.03 -14.45
CA ALA A 462 -18.38 13.32 -14.85
C ALA A 462 -17.68 12.66 -13.66
N VAL A 463 -17.57 13.39 -12.54
CA VAL A 463 -16.99 12.86 -11.30
C VAL A 463 -17.84 11.70 -10.76
N VAL A 464 -19.17 11.87 -10.69
CA VAL A 464 -20.08 10.82 -10.21
C VAL A 464 -19.97 9.57 -11.07
N VAL A 465 -20.03 9.69 -12.40
CA VAL A 465 -19.95 8.53 -13.30
C VAL A 465 -18.61 7.82 -13.18
N CYS A 466 -17.49 8.55 -13.10
CA CYS A 466 -16.16 7.95 -13.00
C CYS A 466 -15.91 7.28 -11.65
N LEU A 467 -16.52 7.77 -10.57
CA LEU A 467 -16.29 7.26 -9.22
C LEU A 467 -17.38 6.30 -8.72
N ALA A 468 -18.55 6.23 -9.34
CA ALA A 468 -19.67 5.41 -8.86
C ALA A 468 -19.29 3.92 -8.73
N ALA A 469 -18.64 3.35 -9.75
CA ALA A 469 -18.24 1.95 -9.74
C ALA A 469 -17.14 1.62 -8.71
N PRO A 470 -15.98 2.33 -8.68
CA PRO A 470 -14.96 2.07 -7.66
C PRO A 470 -15.43 2.40 -6.24
N ALA A 471 -16.29 3.42 -6.05
CA ALA A 471 -16.90 3.71 -4.75
C ALA A 471 -17.83 2.58 -4.30
N ALA A 472 -18.67 2.04 -5.20
CA ALA A 472 -19.52 0.90 -4.88
C ALA A 472 -18.70 -0.34 -4.50
N TYR A 473 -17.62 -0.64 -5.22
CA TYR A 473 -16.69 -1.71 -4.84
C TYR A 473 -15.99 -1.44 -3.50
N SER A 474 -15.61 -0.19 -3.22
CA SER A 474 -15.02 0.20 -1.94
C SER A 474 -15.98 -0.03 -0.77
N VAL A 475 -17.25 0.34 -0.94
CA VAL A 475 -18.31 0.07 0.05
C VAL A 475 -18.54 -1.43 0.21
N ALA A 476 -18.63 -2.19 -0.89
CA ALA A 476 -18.78 -3.64 -0.83
C ALA A 476 -17.61 -4.33 -0.13
N THR A 477 -16.39 -3.83 -0.40
CA THR A 477 -15.17 -4.28 0.28
C THR A 477 -15.26 -3.96 1.77
N ALA A 478 -15.59 -2.73 2.16
CA ALA A 478 -15.72 -2.36 3.57
C ALA A 478 -16.84 -3.12 4.31
N ALA A 479 -17.89 -3.53 3.60
CA ALA A 479 -19.00 -4.30 4.14
C ALA A 479 -18.70 -5.81 4.27
N THR A 480 -17.63 -6.29 3.66
CA THR A 480 -17.23 -7.71 3.70
C THR A 480 -16.08 -7.89 4.67
N PRO A 481 -16.11 -8.89 5.58
CA PRO A 481 -14.95 -9.25 6.38
C PRO A 481 -13.82 -9.82 5.52
N HIS A 482 -12.57 -9.45 5.82
CA HIS A 482 -11.37 -10.00 5.16
C HIS A 482 -10.44 -10.61 6.19
N ARG A 483 -9.92 -11.81 5.88
CA ARG A 483 -8.97 -12.55 6.71
C ARG A 483 -7.89 -13.18 5.81
N GLY A 484 -6.79 -13.60 6.42
CA GLY A 484 -5.72 -14.35 5.77
C GLY A 484 -4.59 -13.48 5.20
N ALA A 485 -3.57 -14.13 4.66
CA ALA A 485 -2.34 -13.46 4.22
C ALA A 485 -2.49 -12.68 2.91
N ILE A 486 -3.47 -13.03 2.07
CA ILE A 486 -3.68 -12.46 0.73
C ILE A 486 -5.12 -11.94 0.60
N PRO A 487 -5.44 -10.78 1.21
CA PRO A 487 -6.76 -10.18 1.08
C PRO A 487 -6.99 -9.66 -0.35
N SER A 488 -8.25 -9.68 -0.80
CA SER A 488 -8.66 -9.16 -2.11
C SER A 488 -9.90 -8.28 -2.02
N VAL A 489 -10.02 -7.31 -2.92
CA VAL A 489 -11.16 -6.38 -2.95
C VAL A 489 -12.48 -7.05 -3.31
N GLY A 490 -13.58 -6.44 -2.87
CA GLY A 490 -14.94 -6.90 -3.12
C GLY A 490 -15.35 -8.02 -2.17
N PHE A 491 -16.10 -8.98 -2.71
CA PHE A 491 -16.62 -10.12 -1.96
C PHE A 491 -15.52 -11.07 -1.53
N ALA A 492 -15.75 -11.78 -0.43
CA ALA A 492 -14.93 -12.92 -0.06
C ALA A 492 -14.93 -13.91 -1.24
N ARG A 493 -13.80 -14.05 -1.90
CA ARG A 493 -13.59 -15.17 -2.80
C ARG A 493 -13.47 -16.41 -1.92
N GLY A 494 -14.16 -17.50 -2.29
CA GLY A 494 -14.05 -18.77 -1.59
C GLY A 494 -12.58 -19.25 -1.52
N PRO A 495 -12.23 -20.17 -0.61
CA PRO A 495 -10.86 -20.61 -0.40
C PRO A 495 -10.20 -20.98 -1.74
N GLY A 496 -9.20 -20.19 -2.13
CA GLY A 496 -8.51 -20.36 -3.40
C GLY A 496 -7.54 -21.54 -3.33
N GLY A 497 -7.95 -22.70 -3.85
CA GLY A 497 -7.08 -23.88 -4.01
C GLY A 497 -6.49 -24.43 -2.70
N GLY A 498 -5.71 -25.51 -2.77
CA GLY A 498 -5.19 -26.24 -1.60
C GLY A 498 -4.23 -25.46 -0.68
N PHE A 499 -3.88 -24.21 -1.02
CA PHE A 499 -3.08 -23.31 -0.18
C PHE A 499 -3.94 -22.47 0.78
N ALA A 500 -5.25 -22.39 0.53
CA ALA A 500 -6.25 -21.69 1.34
C ALA A 500 -7.20 -22.72 1.99
N GLY A 501 -7.31 -22.69 3.31
CA GLY A 501 -8.05 -23.66 4.12
C GLY A 501 -7.48 -23.80 5.54
N PRO A 502 -8.24 -24.36 6.51
CA PRO A 502 -7.77 -24.53 7.89
C PRO A 502 -6.45 -25.32 7.95
N GLY A 503 -5.41 -24.74 8.55
CA GLY A 503 -4.06 -25.32 8.61
C GLY A 503 -3.23 -25.21 7.33
N GLY A 504 -3.72 -24.51 6.30
CA GLY A 504 -3.01 -24.20 5.06
C GLY A 504 -2.05 -23.02 5.18
N LEU A 505 -1.27 -22.76 4.13
CA LEU A 505 -0.24 -21.70 4.16
C LEU A 505 -0.80 -20.28 4.35
N LEU A 506 -1.97 -20.00 3.78
CA LEU A 506 -2.47 -18.63 3.65
C LEU A 506 -3.50 -18.22 4.71
N ASP A 507 -4.05 -19.17 5.46
CA ASP A 507 -5.06 -18.95 6.50
C ASP A 507 -4.60 -19.53 7.84
N ALA A 508 -4.65 -18.71 8.89
CA ALA A 508 -4.32 -19.18 10.23
C ALA A 508 -5.43 -20.09 10.79
N PRO A 509 -5.08 -21.15 11.53
CA PRO A 509 -6.06 -22.03 12.16
C PRO A 509 -6.86 -21.29 13.25
N ASP A 510 -8.10 -21.74 13.48
CA ASP A 510 -8.97 -21.31 14.58
C ASP A 510 -9.17 -22.50 15.52
N PRO A 511 -8.26 -22.72 16.49
CA PRO A 511 -8.26 -23.93 17.30
C PRO A 511 -9.49 -24.00 18.21
N GLY A 512 -10.10 -25.19 18.27
CA GLY A 512 -11.24 -25.43 19.15
C GLY A 512 -10.90 -25.38 20.64
N PRO A 513 -11.90 -25.22 21.53
CA PRO A 513 -11.67 -25.05 22.97
C PRO A 513 -10.83 -26.15 23.64
N ALA A 514 -10.93 -27.40 23.16
CA ALA A 514 -10.15 -28.51 23.69
C ALA A 514 -8.66 -28.36 23.40
N VAL A 515 -8.30 -27.97 22.17
CA VAL A 515 -6.90 -27.69 21.78
C VAL A 515 -6.39 -26.48 22.57
N VAL A 516 -7.18 -25.41 22.66
CA VAL A 516 -6.80 -24.22 23.45
C VAL A 516 -6.56 -24.57 24.91
N ALA A 517 -7.44 -25.37 25.53
CA ALA A 517 -7.28 -25.81 26.91
C ALA A 517 -6.02 -26.67 27.11
N ALA A 518 -5.75 -27.61 26.19
CA ALA A 518 -4.55 -28.44 26.23
C ALA A 518 -3.27 -27.59 26.12
N LEU A 519 -3.19 -26.72 25.10
CA LEU A 519 -2.04 -25.86 24.88
C LEU A 519 -1.85 -24.80 25.97
N SER A 520 -2.91 -24.40 26.67
CA SER A 520 -2.84 -23.42 27.76
C SER A 520 -2.51 -24.06 29.12
N ALA A 521 -2.67 -25.38 29.25
CA ALA A 521 -2.38 -26.09 30.49
C ALA A 521 -0.88 -26.01 30.80
N ASP A 522 -0.54 -25.42 31.94
CA ASP A 522 0.84 -25.19 32.40
C ASP A 522 1.76 -24.47 31.38
N ALA A 523 1.20 -23.76 30.39
CA ALA A 523 1.96 -23.10 29.33
C ALA A 523 3.07 -22.16 29.83
N ALA A 524 2.89 -21.58 31.02
CA ALA A 524 3.87 -20.69 31.66
C ALA A 524 5.15 -21.41 32.15
N ARG A 525 5.17 -22.75 32.20
CA ARG A 525 6.36 -23.54 32.56
C ARG A 525 7.33 -23.68 31.41
N TYR A 526 6.85 -23.54 30.17
CA TYR A 526 7.62 -23.76 28.96
C TYR A 526 7.94 -22.42 28.31
N ARG A 527 9.08 -22.35 27.63
CA ARG A 527 9.42 -21.18 26.83
C ARG A 527 8.46 -21.02 25.64
N TRP A 528 8.08 -22.14 25.03
CA TRP A 528 7.04 -22.23 24.00
C TRP A 528 6.00 -23.30 24.38
N ALA A 529 4.74 -22.88 24.42
CA ALA A 529 3.63 -23.78 24.70
C ALA A 529 3.46 -24.84 23.60
N ALA A 530 3.83 -24.49 22.37
CA ALA A 530 3.90 -25.43 21.27
C ALA A 530 4.87 -24.97 20.18
N ALA A 531 5.25 -25.88 19.28
CA ALA A 531 5.89 -25.60 18.00
C ALA A 531 5.02 -26.11 16.83
N VAL A 532 5.02 -25.37 15.73
CA VAL A 532 4.31 -25.75 14.49
C VAL A 532 5.00 -25.16 13.27
N VAL A 533 4.94 -25.85 12.13
CA VAL A 533 5.51 -25.39 10.87
C VAL A 533 4.69 -24.23 10.29
N GLY A 534 5.35 -23.12 9.96
CA GLY A 534 4.74 -21.95 9.35
C GLY A 534 4.28 -20.89 10.35
N SER A 535 4.77 -19.66 10.21
CA SER A 535 4.41 -18.55 11.11
C SER A 535 2.92 -18.19 11.08
N ASN A 536 2.26 -18.36 9.93
CA ASN A 536 0.82 -18.13 9.85
C ASN A 536 0.01 -19.21 10.59
N ASN A 537 0.53 -20.45 10.65
CA ASN A 537 -0.08 -21.52 11.46
C ASN A 537 0.12 -21.26 12.96
N ALA A 538 1.35 -20.92 13.36
CA ALA A 538 1.67 -20.58 14.75
C ALA A 538 0.82 -19.42 15.28
N ALA A 539 0.56 -18.42 14.43
CA ALA A 539 -0.25 -17.25 14.78
C ALA A 539 -1.66 -17.60 15.28
N GLY A 540 -2.32 -18.60 14.68
CA GLY A 540 -3.66 -19.01 15.09
C GLY A 540 -3.71 -19.55 16.52
N TYR A 541 -2.79 -20.46 16.84
CA TYR A 541 -2.65 -21.04 18.17
C TYR A 541 -2.21 -19.99 19.20
N GLN A 542 -1.21 -19.16 18.87
CA GLN A 542 -0.72 -18.11 19.77
C GLN A 542 -1.78 -17.07 20.11
N LEU A 543 -2.57 -16.61 19.14
CA LEU A 543 -3.65 -15.65 19.37
C LEU A 543 -4.77 -16.25 20.22
N ALA A 544 -5.01 -17.55 20.12
CA ALA A 544 -6.05 -18.25 20.88
C ALA A 544 -5.65 -18.56 22.32
N THR A 545 -4.39 -18.96 22.56
CA THR A 545 -3.90 -19.32 23.90
C THR A 545 -3.34 -18.11 24.66
N GLY A 546 -2.87 -17.08 23.95
CA GLY A 546 -2.11 -15.98 24.53
C GLY A 546 -0.69 -16.35 24.95
N ALA A 547 -0.23 -17.57 24.64
CA ALA A 547 1.09 -18.11 24.97
C ALA A 547 1.98 -18.19 23.72
N PRO A 548 3.33 -18.09 23.87
CA PRO A 548 4.24 -18.21 22.73
C PRO A 548 4.13 -19.55 22.01
N VAL A 549 4.01 -19.50 20.69
CA VAL A 549 4.04 -20.69 19.82
C VAL A 549 5.18 -20.53 18.82
N MET A 550 6.14 -21.45 18.84
CA MET A 550 7.31 -21.42 17.97
C MET A 550 6.90 -21.71 16.52
N ALA A 551 7.21 -20.76 15.63
CA ALA A 551 7.06 -20.95 14.20
C ALA A 551 8.32 -21.60 13.61
N LEU A 552 8.22 -22.86 13.19
CA LEU A 552 9.32 -23.56 12.53
C LEU A 552 9.39 -23.17 11.04
N GLY A 553 10.57 -22.74 10.61
CA GLY A 553 10.89 -22.42 9.22
C GLY A 553 10.21 -21.18 8.64
N GLY A 554 9.82 -20.22 9.49
CA GLY A 554 9.28 -18.93 9.05
C GLY A 554 7.93 -19.05 8.36
N PHE A 555 7.62 -18.15 7.41
CA PHE A 555 6.26 -18.02 6.86
C PHE A 555 5.72 -19.34 6.25
N ASN A 556 6.55 -20.06 5.51
CA ASN A 556 6.16 -21.27 4.77
C ASN A 556 7.02 -22.51 5.08
N GLY A 557 7.77 -22.51 6.19
CA GLY A 557 8.56 -23.68 6.61
C GLY A 557 9.90 -23.87 5.89
N THR A 558 10.41 -22.84 5.19
CA THR A 558 11.64 -22.94 4.37
C THR A 558 12.83 -22.14 4.91
N ASP A 559 12.67 -21.40 6.01
CA ASP A 559 13.79 -20.78 6.71
C ASP A 559 14.55 -21.84 7.55
N PRO A 560 15.89 -21.81 7.65
CA PRO A 560 16.68 -22.75 8.45
C PRO A 560 16.67 -22.41 9.95
N SER A 561 15.48 -22.29 10.55
CA SER A 561 15.35 -21.94 11.96
C SER A 561 14.12 -22.57 12.65
N PRO A 562 14.34 -23.24 13.79
CA PRO A 562 15.62 -23.75 14.27
C PRO A 562 16.16 -24.87 13.36
N THR A 563 17.44 -25.22 13.52
CA THR A 563 17.98 -26.49 13.02
C THR A 563 17.43 -27.67 13.82
N LEU A 564 17.50 -28.89 13.27
CA LEU A 564 17.07 -30.10 13.99
C LEU A 564 17.82 -30.26 15.32
N GLU A 565 19.14 -30.06 15.33
CA GLU A 565 19.95 -30.19 16.54
C GLU A 565 19.60 -29.13 17.60
N GLN A 566 19.26 -27.91 17.17
CA GLN A 566 18.78 -26.88 18.10
C GLN A 566 17.40 -27.25 18.67
N PHE A 567 16.48 -27.73 17.83
CA PHE A 567 15.16 -28.13 18.28
C PHE A 567 15.23 -29.30 19.28
N GLN A 568 16.06 -30.30 19.02
CA GLN A 568 16.30 -31.41 19.95
C GLN A 568 16.81 -30.93 21.32
N ARG A 569 17.68 -29.92 21.35
CA ARG A 569 18.12 -29.30 22.61
C ARG A 569 16.97 -28.58 23.32
N TYR A 570 16.17 -27.81 22.59
CA TYR A 570 14.99 -27.15 23.19
C TYR A 570 14.01 -28.18 23.79
N VAL A 571 13.85 -29.34 23.16
CA VAL A 571 13.02 -30.41 23.73
C VAL A 571 13.69 -31.01 24.97
N ALA A 572 14.99 -31.30 24.92
CA ALA A 572 15.73 -31.86 26.07
C ALA A 572 15.82 -30.91 27.28
N ASP A 573 15.77 -29.60 27.05
CA ASP A 573 15.79 -28.56 28.08
C ASP A 573 14.38 -28.21 28.60
N ASP A 574 13.33 -28.94 28.21
CA ASP A 574 11.92 -28.65 28.51
C ASP A 574 11.48 -27.23 28.07
N ASP A 575 12.08 -26.69 27.00
CA ASP A 575 11.72 -25.37 26.46
C ASP A 575 10.43 -25.43 25.60
N VAL A 576 10.10 -26.58 25.00
CA VAL A 576 8.93 -26.77 24.12
C VAL A 576 8.05 -27.91 24.62
N HIS A 577 6.78 -27.62 24.92
CA HIS A 577 5.86 -28.64 25.44
C HIS A 577 5.30 -29.54 24.34
N TYR A 578 4.61 -28.94 23.37
CA TYR A 578 3.89 -29.67 22.33
C TYR A 578 4.47 -29.42 20.94
N PHE A 579 4.37 -30.40 20.06
CA PHE A 579 4.49 -30.19 18.62
C PHE A 579 3.14 -30.44 17.95
N ILE A 580 2.68 -29.49 17.15
CA ILE A 580 1.39 -29.59 16.46
C ILE A 580 1.64 -30.05 15.03
N ALA A 581 1.02 -31.17 14.65
CA ALA A 581 1.11 -31.67 13.29
C ALA A 581 0.44 -30.69 12.32
N GLY A 582 1.08 -30.44 11.18
CA GLY A 582 0.56 -29.56 10.14
C GLY A 582 0.77 -30.15 8.76
N THR A 583 -0.13 -29.82 7.82
CA THR A 583 0.00 -30.21 6.41
C THR A 583 1.21 -29.56 5.73
N LEU A 584 1.72 -28.46 6.29
CA LEU A 584 2.86 -27.72 5.76
C LEU A 584 4.21 -28.44 5.92
N GLY A 585 4.39 -29.21 7.00
CA GLY A 585 5.59 -30.02 7.20
C GLY A 585 5.77 -31.10 6.11
N ARG A 586 4.68 -31.50 5.45
CA ARG A 586 4.65 -32.52 4.39
C ARG A 586 4.84 -31.95 2.97
N LEU A 587 4.84 -30.63 2.80
CA LEU A 587 5.10 -29.95 1.52
C LEU A 587 6.60 -29.84 1.20
N GLY A 588 7.48 -30.20 2.15
CA GLY A 588 8.94 -30.07 2.06
C GLY A 588 9.61 -30.92 0.96
N ASP A 589 8.93 -31.95 0.43
CA ASP A 589 9.47 -32.79 -0.63
C ASP A 589 9.28 -32.21 -2.04
N ASP A 590 8.30 -31.33 -2.24
CA ASP A 590 8.05 -30.62 -3.50
C ASP A 590 8.54 -29.16 -3.47
N ALA A 591 9.19 -28.73 -2.38
CA ALA A 591 9.63 -27.36 -2.17
C ALA A 591 10.74 -26.96 -3.16
N ARG A 592 10.37 -26.13 -4.13
CA ARG A 592 11.32 -25.41 -5.00
C ARG A 592 12.09 -24.38 -4.15
N THR A 593 13.29 -24.76 -3.72
CA THR A 593 14.34 -23.94 -3.04
C THR A 593 14.06 -23.55 -1.58
N GLY A 594 15.10 -23.62 -0.72
CA GLY A 594 15.04 -23.28 0.71
C GLY A 594 15.58 -24.40 1.61
N SER A 595 15.53 -24.19 2.93
CA SER A 595 15.92 -25.19 3.93
C SER A 595 14.87 -26.29 4.11
N ARG A 596 15.32 -27.49 4.51
CA ARG A 596 14.47 -28.62 4.92
C ARG A 596 14.34 -28.78 6.44
N ALA A 597 14.98 -27.91 7.24
CA ALA A 597 15.06 -28.07 8.69
C ALA A 597 13.70 -28.30 9.38
N ALA A 598 12.64 -27.60 8.97
CA ALA A 598 11.30 -27.79 9.54
C ALA A 598 10.67 -29.16 9.19
N ALA A 599 10.97 -29.70 8.00
CA ALA A 599 10.54 -31.04 7.61
C ALA A 599 11.31 -32.10 8.41
N ASP A 600 12.63 -31.95 8.53
CA ASP A 600 13.48 -32.87 9.30
C ASP A 600 13.07 -32.91 10.79
N ILE A 601 12.70 -31.76 11.37
CA ILE A 601 12.11 -31.68 12.73
C ILE A 601 10.77 -32.41 12.79
N THR A 602 9.91 -32.24 11.78
CA THR A 602 8.61 -32.91 11.73
C THR A 602 8.80 -34.44 11.72
N GLU A 603 9.63 -34.96 10.82
CA GLU A 603 9.93 -36.40 10.71
C GLU A 603 10.55 -36.96 12.00
N TRP A 604 11.43 -36.20 12.65
CA TRP A 604 12.01 -36.59 13.94
C TRP A 604 10.93 -36.68 15.04
N VAL A 605 10.06 -35.67 15.17
CA VAL A 605 8.99 -35.71 16.18
C VAL A 605 8.02 -36.87 15.93
N GLU A 606 7.54 -37.03 14.70
CA GLU A 606 6.57 -38.08 14.34
C GLU A 606 7.13 -39.50 14.58
N SER A 607 8.45 -39.68 14.55
CA SER A 607 9.12 -40.96 14.79
C SER A 607 9.48 -41.24 16.25
N HIS A 608 9.55 -40.22 17.12
CA HIS A 608 10.04 -40.36 18.50
C HIS A 608 8.95 -40.17 19.57
N TYR A 609 7.85 -39.49 19.25
CA TYR A 609 6.79 -39.17 20.21
C TYR A 609 5.44 -39.76 19.80
N PRO A 610 4.61 -40.20 20.75
CA PRO A 610 3.27 -40.68 20.45
C PRO A 610 2.33 -39.53 20.06
N ALA A 611 1.52 -39.74 19.02
CA ALA A 611 0.48 -38.81 18.60
C ALA A 611 -0.73 -38.84 19.55
N VAL A 612 -1.28 -37.66 19.84
CA VAL A 612 -2.50 -37.45 20.60
C VAL A 612 -3.44 -36.58 19.78
N ASP A 613 -4.63 -37.10 19.47
CA ASP A 613 -5.62 -36.38 18.67
C ASP A 613 -6.58 -35.57 19.55
N PHE A 614 -6.63 -34.26 19.30
CA PHE A 614 -7.57 -33.32 19.91
C PHE A 614 -8.58 -32.85 18.86
N GLY A 615 -9.55 -33.71 18.53
CA GLY A 615 -10.50 -33.46 17.45
C GLY A 615 -9.82 -33.61 16.08
N ASP A 616 -9.78 -32.53 15.29
CA ASP A 616 -9.17 -32.53 13.95
C ASP A 616 -7.67 -32.14 13.96
N VAL A 617 -7.08 -31.96 15.14
CA VAL A 617 -5.68 -31.54 15.31
C VAL A 617 -4.90 -32.64 16.03
N THR A 618 -3.86 -33.14 15.38
CA THR A 618 -2.90 -34.09 15.97
C THR A 618 -1.77 -33.32 16.67
N ILE A 619 -1.47 -33.68 17.92
CA ILE A 619 -0.46 -33.06 18.77
C ILE A 619 0.46 -34.14 19.33
N TYR A 620 1.75 -33.86 19.44
CA TYR A 620 2.76 -34.71 20.07
C TYR A 620 3.21 -34.04 21.36
N ASP A 621 3.18 -34.78 22.47
CA ASP A 621 3.72 -34.34 23.77
C ASP A 621 5.22 -34.64 23.83
N LEU A 622 6.02 -33.58 23.81
CA LEU A 622 7.48 -33.68 23.76
C LEU A 622 8.11 -33.96 25.12
N THR A 623 7.31 -33.90 26.20
CA THR A 623 7.74 -34.15 27.58
C THR A 623 7.46 -35.58 28.05
N ALA A 624 6.67 -36.33 27.27
CA ALA A 624 6.30 -37.71 27.59
C ALA A 624 7.41 -38.75 27.29
N GLY A 625 8.57 -38.33 26.78
CA GLY A 625 9.62 -39.20 26.24
C GLY A 625 10.65 -39.77 27.24
N ASP A 626 10.68 -39.30 28.49
CA ASP A 626 11.71 -39.63 29.49
C ASP A 626 11.20 -40.44 30.70
N SER A 627 10.19 -41.31 30.50
CA SER A 627 9.74 -42.26 31.53
C SER A 627 10.22 -43.69 31.30
#